data_AF-A0A5C8MKZ5-F1
#
_entry.id   AF-A0A5C8MKZ5-F1
#
_cell.length_a   1.000
_cell.length_b   1.000
_cell.length_c   1.000
_cell.angle_alpha   90.00
_cell.angle_beta   90.00
_cell.angle_gamma   90.00
#
_symmetry.space_group_name_H-M   'P 1'
#
loop_
_entity.id
_entity.type
_entity.pdbx_description
1 polymer ?
#
loop_
_entity_poly.entity_id
_entity_poly.type
_entity_poly.pdbx_seq_one_letter_code
_entity_poly.pdbx_strand_id
1 'polypeptide(L)'
;VEGAEDNEELAVKDLQSIGLTAKDTVIGIAASGRTPYVISGLRYAKQIGATTGSIACNKGAEISKYADVSVEVETGPEILTGSTRLKAGTAQKMVLNMISTASMIGIGKVYKNLMVDVQATNFKLKERAKRIIMEATDVDDKTAARYYEAARGHVKTAIVMILLQCSYEEATERLQKANGFVRQALQ
;
A
#
# COMPACT_ATOMS: atom_id res chain seq x y z
N VAL A 1 24.55 -8.89 3.81
CA VAL A 1 25.68 -8.75 2.87
C VAL A 1 26.44 -7.53 3.32
N GLU A 2 27.71 -7.69 3.68
CA GLU A 2 28.55 -6.58 4.17
C GLU A 2 28.87 -5.62 3.00
N GLY A 3 28.85 -4.30 3.24
CA GLY A 3 29.18 -3.27 2.22
C GLY A 3 28.15 -3.01 1.13
N ALA A 4 26.99 -3.69 1.14
CA ALA A 4 25.96 -3.49 0.10
C ALA A 4 25.35 -2.07 0.12
N GLU A 5 25.28 -1.45 1.30
CA GLU A 5 24.71 -0.10 1.48
C GLU A 5 25.57 1.02 0.88
N ASP A 6 26.86 0.74 0.67
CA ASP A 6 27.82 1.66 0.04
C ASP A 6 27.93 1.45 -1.48
N ASN A 7 27.28 0.42 -2.03
CA ASN A 7 27.39 0.07 -3.44
C ASN A 7 26.36 0.83 -4.29
N GLU A 8 26.78 1.94 -4.88
CA GLU A 8 25.93 2.76 -5.75
C GLU A 8 25.48 2.04 -7.03
N GLU A 9 26.34 1.22 -7.63
CA GLU A 9 26.00 0.49 -8.86
C GLU A 9 24.93 -0.58 -8.63
N LEU A 10 24.95 -1.20 -7.44
CA LEU A 10 24.00 -2.25 -7.09
C LEU A 10 22.57 -1.73 -7.11
N ALA A 11 22.33 -0.51 -6.61
CA ALA A 11 21.00 0.10 -6.64
C ALA A 11 20.45 0.26 -8.06
N VAL A 12 21.32 0.66 -9.00
CA VAL A 12 20.94 0.82 -10.42
C VAL A 12 20.63 -0.54 -11.03
N LYS A 13 21.48 -1.55 -10.80
CA LYS A 13 21.29 -2.91 -11.30
C LYS A 13 19.99 -3.53 -10.77
N ASP A 14 19.70 -3.34 -9.48
CA ASP A 14 18.47 -3.84 -8.87
C ASP A 14 17.23 -3.19 -9.49
N LEU A 15 17.22 -1.86 -9.67
CA LEU A 15 16.12 -1.15 -10.32
C LEU A 15 15.94 -1.52 -11.79
N GLN A 16 17.04 -1.76 -12.52
CA GLN A 16 16.99 -2.26 -13.89
C GLN A 16 16.41 -3.68 -13.96
N SER A 17 16.77 -4.54 -13.02
CA SER A 17 16.34 -5.95 -13.00
C SER A 17 14.83 -6.12 -12.84
N ILE A 18 14.18 -5.19 -12.13
CA ILE A 18 12.72 -5.16 -11.97
C ILE A 18 12.02 -4.40 -13.10
N GLY A 19 12.76 -3.88 -14.08
CA GLY A 19 12.24 -3.18 -15.24
C GLY A 19 11.61 -1.82 -14.90
N LEU A 20 12.21 -1.04 -14.00
CA LEU A 20 11.70 0.27 -13.57
C LEU A 20 11.33 1.17 -14.76
N THR A 21 10.16 1.80 -14.69
CA THR A 21 9.65 2.72 -15.70
C THR A 21 9.24 4.07 -15.09
N ALA A 22 8.97 5.07 -15.95
CA ALA A 22 8.44 6.36 -15.51
C ALA A 22 7.04 6.29 -14.87
N LYS A 23 6.32 5.16 -15.00
CA LYS A 23 5.00 4.97 -14.37
C LYS A 23 5.10 4.50 -12.92
N ASP A 24 6.30 4.13 -12.48
CA ASP A 24 6.53 3.62 -11.14
C ASP A 24 6.86 4.74 -10.16
N THR A 25 6.82 4.41 -8.88
CA THR A 25 7.25 5.29 -7.78
C THR A 25 8.34 4.59 -6.98
N VAL A 26 9.47 5.26 -6.78
CA VAL A 26 10.61 4.74 -5.99
C VAL A 26 10.71 5.51 -4.69
N ILE A 27 10.66 4.80 -3.56
CA ILE A 27 10.79 5.39 -2.22
C ILE A 27 12.11 4.94 -1.61
N GLY A 28 13.05 5.88 -1.48
CA GLY A 28 14.34 5.66 -0.84
C GLY A 28 14.24 5.77 0.68
N ILE A 29 14.74 4.77 1.40
CA ILE A 29 14.60 4.69 2.87
C ILE A 29 15.98 4.57 3.49
N ALA A 30 16.38 5.56 4.28
CA ALA A 30 17.61 5.49 5.06
C ALA A 30 17.46 6.31 6.33
N ALA A 31 17.57 5.68 7.51
CA ALA A 31 17.47 6.38 8.78
C ALA A 31 18.55 7.48 8.90
N SER A 32 19.78 7.16 8.45
CA SER A 32 20.91 8.09 8.39
C SER A 32 20.67 9.27 7.43
N GLY A 33 19.79 9.08 6.44
CA GLY A 33 19.53 10.04 5.37
C GLY A 33 20.65 10.18 4.33
N ARG A 34 21.70 9.36 4.38
CA ARG A 34 22.91 9.54 3.54
C ARG A 34 23.48 8.25 2.92
N THR A 35 22.72 7.15 2.96
CA THR A 35 23.18 5.86 2.46
C THR A 35 23.43 5.89 0.93
N PRO A 36 24.66 5.64 0.43
CA PRO A 36 25.00 5.78 -0.99
C PRO A 36 24.12 4.95 -1.93
N TYR A 37 23.81 3.70 -1.58
CA TYR A 37 22.90 2.85 -2.34
C TYR A 37 21.54 3.55 -2.59
N VAL A 38 20.97 4.17 -1.55
CA VAL A 38 19.67 4.85 -1.65
C VAL A 38 19.77 6.12 -2.48
N ILE A 39 20.85 6.90 -2.33
CA ILE A 39 21.10 8.09 -3.13
C ILE A 39 21.17 7.73 -4.62
N SER A 40 21.98 6.72 -4.97
CA SER A 40 22.14 6.26 -6.36
C SER A 40 20.81 5.75 -6.93
N GLY A 41 20.05 4.95 -6.17
CA GLY A 41 18.74 4.47 -6.58
C GLY A 41 17.75 5.59 -6.87
N LEU A 42 17.68 6.63 -6.03
CA LEU A 42 16.83 7.80 -6.26
C LEU A 42 17.26 8.62 -7.48
N ARG A 43 18.57 8.83 -7.66
CA ARG A 43 19.12 9.50 -8.84
C ARG A 43 18.76 8.77 -10.13
N TYR A 44 18.91 7.45 -10.14
CA TYR A 44 18.56 6.63 -11.30
C TYR A 44 17.05 6.65 -11.57
N ALA A 45 16.22 6.48 -10.54
CA ALA A 45 14.77 6.56 -10.68
C ALA A 45 14.32 7.90 -11.30
N LYS A 46 14.93 9.00 -10.86
CA LYS A 46 14.69 10.33 -11.43
C LYS A 46 15.14 10.44 -12.89
N GLN A 47 16.27 9.84 -13.27
CA GLN A 47 16.71 9.78 -14.68
C GLN A 47 15.74 9.02 -15.58
N ILE A 48 15.11 7.95 -15.06
CA ILE A 48 14.07 7.20 -15.76
C ILE A 48 12.74 7.96 -15.86
N GLY A 49 12.58 9.03 -15.06
CA GLY A 49 11.34 9.81 -14.99
C GLY A 49 10.30 9.22 -14.05
N ALA A 50 10.69 8.28 -13.18
CA ALA A 50 9.81 7.76 -12.12
C ALA A 50 9.59 8.82 -11.05
N THR A 51 8.44 8.78 -10.38
CA THR A 51 8.21 9.64 -9.21
C THR A 51 9.06 9.16 -8.04
N THR A 52 9.70 10.09 -7.33
CA THR A 52 10.64 9.75 -6.26
C THR A 52 10.19 10.27 -4.90
N GLY A 53 10.30 9.43 -3.87
CA GLY A 53 10.05 9.78 -2.47
C GLY A 53 11.25 9.42 -1.58
N SER A 54 11.45 10.13 -0.47
CA SER A 54 12.46 9.76 0.54
C SER A 54 11.87 9.65 1.94
N ILE A 55 12.41 8.74 2.75
CA ILE A 55 12.12 8.61 4.19
C ILE A 55 13.44 8.58 4.96
N ALA A 56 13.67 9.61 5.78
CA ALA A 56 14.84 9.73 6.64
C ALA A 56 14.45 10.07 8.08
N CYS A 57 15.38 9.85 9.02
CA CYS A 57 15.19 10.19 10.42
C CYS A 57 16.10 11.32 10.91
N ASN A 58 16.73 12.02 9.96
CA ASN A 58 17.51 13.23 10.17
C ASN A 58 16.92 14.35 9.32
N LYS A 59 16.94 15.57 9.87
CA LYS A 59 16.54 16.78 9.15
C LYS A 59 17.60 17.17 8.12
N GLY A 60 17.17 17.61 6.94
CA GLY A 60 18.06 17.99 5.84
C GLY A 60 18.86 16.80 5.30
N ALA A 61 18.22 15.64 5.22
CA ALA A 61 18.86 14.41 4.77
C ALA A 61 19.36 14.53 3.31
N GLU A 62 20.51 13.92 3.01
CA GLU A 62 21.09 13.95 1.67
C GLU A 62 20.18 13.29 0.64
N ILE A 63 19.56 12.14 0.98
CA ILE A 63 18.59 11.46 0.11
C ILE A 63 17.38 12.33 -0.26
N SER A 64 17.00 13.29 0.61
CA SER A 64 15.86 14.18 0.37
C SER A 64 16.10 15.13 -0.80
N LYS A 65 17.36 15.47 -1.10
CA LYS A 65 17.71 16.32 -2.25
C LYS A 65 17.45 15.64 -3.59
N TYR A 66 17.36 14.31 -3.61
CA TYR A 66 17.17 13.51 -4.82
C TYR A 66 15.75 12.98 -4.97
N ALA A 67 14.83 13.32 -4.05
CA ALA A 67 13.42 12.92 -4.09
C ALA A 67 12.51 14.11 -4.45
N ASP A 68 11.39 13.84 -5.10
CA ASP A 68 10.35 14.84 -5.38
C ASP A 68 9.52 15.16 -4.13
N VAL A 69 9.34 14.16 -3.25
CA VAL A 69 8.67 14.32 -1.94
C VAL A 69 9.56 13.74 -0.84
N SER A 70 9.79 14.51 0.22
CA SER A 70 10.64 14.08 1.34
C SER A 70 9.85 13.99 2.64
N VAL A 71 10.03 12.88 3.36
CA VAL A 71 9.49 12.65 4.71
C VAL A 71 10.64 12.50 5.68
N GLU A 72 10.88 13.55 6.47
CA GLU A 72 11.93 13.58 7.48
C GLU A 72 11.30 13.52 8.88
N VAL A 73 11.46 12.39 9.56
CA VAL A 73 10.90 12.15 10.90
C VAL A 73 12.03 12.18 11.93
N GLU A 74 12.24 13.33 12.55
CA GLU A 74 13.30 13.50 13.55
C GLU A 74 12.97 12.72 14.84
N THR A 75 13.55 11.53 14.98
CA THR A 75 13.29 10.65 16.15
C THR A 75 14.20 10.93 17.34
N GLY A 76 15.21 11.78 17.17
CA GLY A 76 16.27 12.05 18.15
C GLY A 76 17.23 10.86 18.38
N PRO A 77 18.22 11.01 19.29
CA PRO A 77 19.21 9.98 19.57
C PRO A 77 18.60 8.66 20.05
N GLU A 78 19.12 7.54 19.59
CA GLU A 78 18.67 6.22 20.03
C GLU A 78 19.18 5.88 21.43
N ILE A 79 18.42 5.05 22.17
CA ILE A 79 18.82 4.61 23.52
C ILE A 79 20.12 3.80 23.49
N LEU A 80 20.31 3.03 22.42
CA LEU A 80 21.59 2.43 22.07
C LEU A 80 22.15 3.22 20.90
N THR A 81 23.24 3.96 21.12
CA THR A 81 23.85 4.86 20.14
C THR A 81 24.03 4.17 18.79
N GLY A 82 23.45 4.76 17.74
CA GLY A 82 23.51 4.25 16.37
C GLY A 82 22.57 3.10 16.04
N SER A 83 21.82 2.54 17.00
CA SER A 83 20.90 1.43 16.75
C SER A 83 19.55 1.92 16.17
N THR A 84 19.60 2.43 14.94
CA THR A 84 18.44 3.02 14.23
C THR A 84 17.31 2.02 13.94
N ARG A 85 17.53 0.72 14.14
CA ARG A 85 16.46 -0.29 14.11
C ARG A 85 15.36 -0.06 15.17
N LEU A 86 15.58 0.82 16.14
CA LEU A 86 14.67 1.12 17.24
C LEU A 86 13.65 2.21 16.85
N LYS A 87 13.84 3.47 17.27
CA LYS A 87 12.86 4.54 17.01
C LYS A 87 12.77 4.87 15.54
N ALA A 88 13.91 5.02 14.86
CA ALA A 88 13.93 5.33 13.43
C ALA A 88 13.25 4.22 12.60
N GLY A 89 13.55 2.95 12.86
CA GLY A 89 12.88 1.81 12.21
C GLY A 89 11.38 1.77 12.50
N THR A 90 10.96 2.09 13.73
CA THR A 90 9.54 2.19 14.09
C THR A 90 8.84 3.32 13.33
N ALA A 91 9.48 4.49 13.23
CA ALA A 91 8.96 5.62 12.47
C ALA A 91 8.81 5.27 10.98
N GLN A 92 9.83 4.68 10.36
CA GLN A 92 9.79 4.21 8.97
C GLN A 92 8.63 3.23 8.73
N LYS A 93 8.44 2.26 9.62
CA LYS A 93 7.30 1.32 9.54
C LYS A 93 5.97 2.07 9.54
N MET A 94 5.79 3.04 10.44
CA MET A 94 4.54 3.79 10.54
C MET A 94 4.28 4.60 9.27
N VAL A 95 5.31 5.27 8.72
CA VAL A 95 5.21 6.02 7.46
C VAL A 95 4.86 5.09 6.29
N LEU A 96 5.53 3.95 6.15
CA LEU A 96 5.22 2.98 5.08
C LEU A 96 3.81 2.40 5.19
N ASN A 97 3.35 2.14 6.41
CA ASN A 97 1.97 1.72 6.66
C ASN A 97 0.97 2.80 6.23
N MET A 98 1.26 4.08 6.52
CA MET A 98 0.40 5.19 6.09
C MET A 98 0.37 5.32 4.58
N ILE A 99 1.52 5.30 3.90
CA ILE A 99 1.61 5.42 2.44
C ILE A 99 0.81 4.29 1.77
N SER A 100 1.09 3.04 2.11
CA SER A 100 0.42 1.89 1.50
C SER A 100 -1.08 1.88 1.79
N THR A 101 -1.50 2.15 3.03
CA THR A 101 -2.91 2.15 3.42
C THR A 101 -3.68 3.28 2.75
N ALA A 102 -3.14 4.51 2.77
CA ALA A 102 -3.77 5.66 2.14
C ALA A 102 -3.90 5.49 0.63
N SER A 103 -2.85 4.97 -0.03
CA SER A 103 -2.90 4.65 -1.46
C SER A 103 -3.98 3.61 -1.78
N MET A 104 -4.07 2.53 -1.01
CA MET A 104 -5.07 1.47 -1.22
C MET A 104 -6.51 1.98 -0.99
N ILE A 105 -6.71 2.89 -0.03
CA ILE A 105 -7.99 3.62 0.13
C ILE A 105 -8.27 4.46 -1.12
N GLY A 106 -7.28 5.19 -1.62
CA GLY A 106 -7.35 6.05 -2.80
C GLY A 106 -7.62 5.33 -4.12
N ILE A 107 -7.48 4.00 -4.18
CA ILE A 107 -7.84 3.16 -5.33
C ILE A 107 -9.02 2.21 -5.02
N GLY A 108 -9.82 2.55 -4.01
CA GLY A 108 -11.11 1.90 -3.76
C GLY A 108 -11.03 0.50 -3.14
N LYS A 109 -9.91 0.10 -2.52
CA LYS A 109 -9.79 -1.21 -1.83
C LYS A 109 -10.53 -1.28 -0.49
N VAL A 110 -11.07 -0.16 -0.04
CA VAL A 110 -11.75 0.02 1.25
C VAL A 110 -13.16 0.58 1.02
N TYR A 111 -14.12 0.14 1.83
CA TYR A 111 -15.46 0.70 1.92
C TYR A 111 -15.76 1.02 3.39
N LYS A 112 -16.16 2.26 3.69
CA LYS A 112 -16.14 2.80 5.07
C LYS A 112 -14.72 2.62 5.66
N ASN A 113 -14.58 1.82 6.70
CA ASN A 113 -13.31 1.40 7.30
C ASN A 113 -13.00 -0.10 7.09
N LEU A 114 -13.76 -0.77 6.20
CA LEU A 114 -13.66 -2.20 5.95
C LEU A 114 -12.80 -2.49 4.72
N MET A 115 -11.85 -3.42 4.87
CA MET A 115 -11.03 -3.92 3.77
C MET A 115 -11.85 -4.88 2.90
N VAL A 116 -12.51 -4.36 1.89
CA VAL A 116 -13.46 -5.11 1.04
C VAL A 116 -12.81 -5.81 -0.14
N ASP A 117 -11.51 -5.63 -0.37
CA ASP A 117 -10.75 -6.37 -1.40
C ASP A 117 -9.81 -7.42 -0.77
N VAL A 118 -10.42 -8.33 0.01
CA VAL A 118 -9.69 -9.40 0.71
C VAL A 118 -9.63 -10.66 -0.15
N GLN A 119 -8.42 -11.21 -0.34
CA GLN A 119 -8.25 -12.52 -0.97
C GLN A 119 -8.45 -13.64 0.05
N ALA A 120 -9.56 -14.37 -0.05
CA ALA A 120 -9.91 -15.41 0.90
C ALA A 120 -9.22 -16.76 0.61
N THR A 121 -7.90 -16.82 0.78
CA THR A 121 -7.07 -17.99 0.47
C THR A 121 -7.09 -19.12 1.51
N ASN A 122 -7.68 -18.87 2.69
CA ASN A 122 -7.79 -19.85 3.77
C ASN A 122 -9.11 -19.68 4.52
N PHE A 123 -9.44 -20.67 5.35
CA PHE A 123 -10.69 -20.69 6.13
C PHE A 123 -10.91 -19.41 6.94
N LYS A 124 -9.87 -18.94 7.66
CA LYS A 124 -9.94 -17.70 8.45
C LYS A 124 -10.29 -16.48 7.59
N LEU A 125 -9.72 -16.38 6.39
CA LEU A 125 -10.00 -15.25 5.49
C LEU A 125 -11.38 -15.35 4.83
N LYS A 126 -11.89 -16.56 4.57
CA LYS A 126 -13.29 -16.76 4.13
C LYS A 126 -14.28 -16.28 5.20
N GLU A 127 -14.06 -16.65 6.46
CA GLU A 127 -14.91 -16.20 7.57
C GLU A 127 -14.80 -14.68 7.79
N ARG A 128 -13.60 -14.11 7.64
CA ARG A 128 -13.42 -12.65 7.67
C ARG A 128 -14.19 -11.96 6.54
N ALA A 129 -14.17 -12.51 5.33
CA ALA A 129 -14.89 -11.98 4.18
C ALA A 129 -16.40 -11.91 4.43
N LYS A 130 -17.01 -12.99 4.95
CA LYS A 130 -18.43 -13.01 5.33
C LYS A 130 -18.76 -11.97 6.40
N ARG A 131 -17.93 -11.86 7.45
CA ARG A 131 -18.12 -10.82 8.50
C ARG A 131 -18.05 -9.40 7.94
N ILE A 132 -17.15 -9.14 6.98
CA ILE A 132 -17.08 -7.84 6.31
C ILE A 132 -18.37 -7.55 5.55
N ILE A 133 -18.94 -8.54 4.87
CA ILE A 133 -20.23 -8.38 4.18
C ILE A 133 -21.33 -8.04 5.20
N MET A 134 -21.44 -8.80 6.29
CA MET A 134 -22.41 -8.55 7.36
C MET A 134 -22.28 -7.13 7.90
N GLU A 135 -21.06 -6.70 8.28
CA GLU A 135 -20.81 -5.36 8.83
C GLU A 135 -21.10 -4.24 7.81
N ALA A 136 -20.87 -4.50 6.52
CA ALA A 136 -21.10 -3.52 5.47
C ALA A 136 -22.59 -3.33 5.16
N THR A 137 -23.40 -4.39 5.29
CA THR A 137 -24.78 -4.44 4.77
C THR A 137 -25.85 -4.76 5.81
N ASP A 138 -25.46 -4.99 7.07
CA ASP A 138 -26.34 -5.29 8.21
C ASP A 138 -27.24 -6.53 8.01
N VAL A 139 -26.67 -7.57 7.39
CA VAL A 139 -27.37 -8.85 7.15
C VAL A 139 -26.84 -9.97 8.06
N ASP A 140 -27.63 -11.02 8.23
CA ASP A 140 -27.21 -12.21 8.98
C ASP A 140 -26.14 -13.05 8.25
N ASP A 141 -25.50 -13.94 9.00
CA ASP A 141 -24.41 -14.80 8.50
C ASP A 141 -24.85 -15.70 7.33
N LYS A 142 -26.07 -16.23 7.37
CA LYS A 142 -26.61 -17.11 6.32
C LYS A 142 -26.75 -16.34 5.00
N THR A 143 -27.27 -15.12 5.09
CA THR A 143 -27.45 -14.22 3.94
C THR A 143 -26.09 -13.78 3.40
N ALA A 144 -25.16 -13.38 4.26
CA ALA A 144 -23.80 -13.02 3.87
C ALA A 144 -23.08 -14.19 3.18
N ALA A 145 -23.18 -15.41 3.70
CA ALA A 145 -22.60 -16.61 3.09
C ALA A 145 -23.21 -16.88 1.71
N ARG A 146 -24.53 -16.78 1.57
CA ARG A 146 -25.21 -16.97 0.28
C ARG A 146 -24.72 -15.98 -0.77
N TYR A 147 -24.66 -14.68 -0.43
CA TYR A 147 -24.18 -13.66 -1.36
C TYR A 147 -22.68 -13.72 -1.61
N TYR A 148 -21.88 -14.16 -0.64
CA TYR A 148 -20.46 -14.42 -0.82
C TYR A 148 -20.23 -15.49 -1.90
N GLU A 149 -20.97 -16.60 -1.86
CA GLU A 149 -20.90 -17.65 -2.88
C GLU A 149 -21.47 -17.17 -4.23
N ALA A 150 -22.61 -16.46 -4.23
CA ALA A 150 -23.19 -15.89 -5.45
C ALA A 150 -22.25 -14.88 -6.13
N ALA A 151 -21.47 -14.14 -5.34
CA ALA A 151 -20.44 -13.22 -5.80
C ALA A 151 -19.11 -13.91 -6.15
N ARG A 152 -19.07 -15.25 -6.15
CA ARG A 152 -17.88 -16.06 -6.45
C ARG A 152 -16.69 -15.72 -5.55
N GLY A 153 -16.97 -15.42 -4.29
CA GLY A 153 -15.99 -15.01 -3.28
C GLY A 153 -15.55 -13.54 -3.34
N HIS A 154 -16.10 -12.73 -4.26
CA HIS A 154 -15.74 -11.32 -4.39
C HIS A 154 -16.58 -10.42 -3.46
N VAL A 155 -15.98 -10.00 -2.35
CA VAL A 155 -16.65 -9.26 -1.26
C VAL A 155 -17.31 -7.96 -1.74
N LYS A 156 -16.63 -7.15 -2.57
CA LYS A 156 -17.22 -5.91 -3.11
C LYS A 156 -18.51 -6.19 -3.89
N THR A 157 -18.50 -7.22 -4.72
CA THR A 157 -19.66 -7.60 -5.53
C THR A 157 -20.80 -8.06 -4.63
N ALA A 158 -20.51 -8.90 -3.62
CA ALA A 158 -21.52 -9.32 -2.65
C ALA A 158 -22.19 -8.12 -1.95
N ILE A 159 -21.39 -7.14 -1.52
CA ILE A 159 -21.91 -5.91 -0.88
C ILE A 159 -22.84 -5.14 -1.82
N VAL A 160 -22.43 -4.92 -3.08
CA VAL A 160 -23.25 -4.20 -4.07
C VAL A 160 -24.53 -4.97 -4.41
N MET A 161 -24.44 -6.29 -4.59
CA MET A 161 -25.61 -7.15 -4.84
C MET A 161 -26.64 -7.04 -3.71
N ILE A 162 -26.19 -7.06 -2.44
CA ILE A 162 -27.08 -6.95 -1.28
C ILE A 162 -27.69 -5.55 -1.21
N LEU A 163 -26.89 -4.49 -1.28
CA LEU A 163 -27.38 -3.13 -1.06
C LEU A 163 -28.30 -2.62 -2.18
N LEU A 164 -28.11 -3.09 -3.43
CA LEU A 164 -28.94 -2.70 -4.57
C LEU A 164 -29.97 -3.76 -4.96
N GLN A 165 -29.98 -4.93 -4.31
CA GLN A 165 -30.83 -6.07 -4.67
C GLN A 165 -30.72 -6.44 -6.17
N CYS A 166 -29.49 -6.44 -6.70
CA CYS A 166 -29.22 -6.67 -8.13
C CYS A 166 -28.50 -8.00 -8.40
N SER A 167 -28.41 -8.38 -9.67
CA SER A 167 -27.69 -9.59 -10.09
C SER A 167 -26.18 -9.45 -9.95
N TYR A 168 -25.46 -10.58 -10.04
CA TYR A 168 -24.01 -10.60 -10.07
C TYR A 168 -23.46 -9.76 -11.23
N GLU A 169 -24.04 -9.92 -12.42
CA GLU A 169 -23.65 -9.25 -13.65
C GLU A 169 -23.80 -7.73 -13.51
N GLU A 170 -24.96 -7.27 -13.03
CA GLU A 170 -25.20 -5.83 -12.81
C GLU A 170 -24.23 -5.26 -11.76
N ALA A 171 -24.02 -5.95 -10.64
CA ALA A 171 -23.10 -5.52 -9.61
C ALA A 171 -21.65 -5.42 -10.12
N THR A 172 -21.21 -6.37 -10.95
CA THR A 172 -19.88 -6.32 -11.57
C THR A 172 -19.74 -5.18 -12.57
N GLU A 173 -20.76 -4.93 -13.40
CA GLU A 173 -20.76 -3.82 -14.35
C GLU A 173 -20.70 -2.46 -13.62
N ARG A 174 -21.49 -2.30 -12.56
CA ARG A 174 -21.47 -1.08 -11.71
C ARG A 174 -20.10 -0.87 -11.08
N LEU A 175 -19.49 -1.92 -10.53
CA LEU A 175 -18.15 -1.83 -9.95
C LEU A 175 -17.08 -1.49 -10.99
N GLN A 176 -17.19 -2.00 -12.23
CA GLN A 176 -16.28 -1.64 -13.32
C GLN A 176 -16.42 -0.16 -13.69
N LYS A 177 -17.66 0.33 -13.88
CA LYS A 177 -17.94 1.76 -14.16
C LYS A 177 -17.45 2.68 -13.04
N ALA A 178 -17.49 2.19 -11.80
CA ALA A 178 -17.03 2.90 -10.61
C ALA A 178 -15.53 2.69 -10.30
N ASN A 179 -14.72 2.14 -11.22
CA ASN A 179 -13.29 1.85 -10.99
C ASN A 179 -13.02 1.07 -9.69
N GLY A 180 -13.93 0.18 -9.32
CA GLY A 180 -13.84 -0.66 -8.12
C GLY A 180 -14.23 0.02 -6.80
N PHE A 181 -14.71 1.27 -6.81
CA PHE A 181 -15.19 1.96 -5.61
C PHE A 181 -16.63 1.55 -5.28
N VAL A 182 -16.81 0.82 -4.16
CA VAL A 182 -18.14 0.37 -3.70
C VAL A 182 -19.09 1.56 -3.52
N ARG A 183 -18.66 2.65 -2.88
CA ARG A 183 -19.53 3.82 -2.62
C ARG A 183 -20.07 4.45 -3.91
N GLN A 184 -19.26 4.51 -4.97
CA GLN A 184 -19.66 5.06 -6.25
C GLN A 184 -20.55 4.08 -7.04
N ALA A 185 -20.29 2.77 -6.92
CA ALA A 185 -21.11 1.74 -7.56
C ALA A 185 -22.56 1.67 -7.03
N LEU A 186 -22.80 2.22 -5.83
CA LEU A 186 -24.12 2.31 -5.19
C LEU A 186 -24.95 3.53 -5.64
N GLN A 187 -24.36 4.45 -6.41
CA GLN A 187 -25.02 5.66 -6.91
C GLN A 187 -25.61 5.48 -8.30
#